data_AF-A0A7R8W960-F1
#
_entry.id   AF-A0A7R8W960-F1
#
_cell.length_a   1.000
_cell.length_b   1.000
_cell.length_c   1.000
_cell.angle_alpha   90.00
_cell.angle_beta   90.00
_cell.angle_gamma   90.00
#
_symmetry.space_group_name_H-M   'P 1'
#
loop_
_entity.id
_entity.type
_entity.pdbx_description
1 polymer ?
#
loop_
_entity_poly.entity_id
_entity_poly.type
_entity_poly.pdbx_seq_one_letter_code
_entity_poly.pdbx_strand_id
1 'polypeptide(L)'
;MRLTQILLKRITGPGNRGLVFTGVDAIPFSVWPRHAKRLHRRLMIEERNMFFIRHPYLTKEQEATGNRLFPEESYDEREAREMAEEKEAQFLPHASAEDIWNESLRTTDQWVQSDFVRYEKHPWHWEAGLKTTNRPPHEVLEKYRRDRNIKSNINYYKNALGIK
;
A
#
# COMPACT_ATOMS: atom_id res chain seq x y z
N MET A 1 -9.80 23.63 -37.18
CA MET A 1 -10.17 24.40 -38.39
C MET A 1 -11.03 25.58 -37.99
N ARG A 2 -10.62 26.81 -38.35
CA ARG A 2 -11.29 28.05 -37.90
C ARG A 2 -12.64 28.30 -38.60
N LEU A 3 -12.83 27.76 -39.80
CA LEU A 3 -14.00 28.01 -40.65
C LEU A 3 -15.27 27.31 -40.13
N THR A 4 -15.13 26.10 -39.57
CA THR A 4 -16.25 25.38 -38.93
C THR A 4 -16.69 26.00 -37.61
N GLN A 5 -15.77 26.63 -36.87
CA GLN A 5 -16.08 27.36 -35.63
C GLN A 5 -16.89 28.64 -35.89
N ILE A 6 -16.61 29.34 -37.01
CA ILE A 6 -17.34 30.55 -37.43
C ILE A 6 -18.76 30.20 -37.90
N LEU A 7 -18.90 29.14 -38.70
CA LEU A 7 -20.18 28.75 -39.30
C LEU A 7 -21.16 28.14 -38.29
N LEU A 8 -20.67 27.42 -37.28
CA LEU A 8 -21.54 26.69 -36.36
C LEU A 8 -22.14 27.53 -35.22
N LYS A 9 -21.81 28.84 -35.08
CA LYS A 9 -22.30 29.76 -34.03
C LYS A 9 -22.50 29.08 -32.66
N ARG A 10 -21.66 28.10 -32.35
CA ARG A 10 -21.84 27.23 -31.19
C ARG A 10 -21.21 27.97 -30.05
N ILE A 11 -21.99 28.85 -29.42
CA ILE A 11 -21.72 29.62 -28.20
C ILE A 11 -20.32 29.30 -27.67
N THR A 12 -19.29 29.85 -28.30
CA THR A 12 -17.95 29.83 -27.76
C THR A 12 -18.05 30.81 -26.62
N GLY A 13 -18.24 30.28 -25.41
CA GLY A 13 -18.37 31.05 -24.20
C GLY A 13 -17.23 32.07 -24.04
N PRO A 14 -17.37 33.00 -23.09
CA PRO A 14 -16.49 34.14 -22.98
C PRO A 14 -15.02 33.68 -22.88
N GLY A 15 -14.19 34.21 -23.79
CA GLY A 15 -12.75 34.01 -23.76
C GLY A 15 -12.21 33.05 -24.81
N ASN A 16 -11.98 33.56 -26.02
CA ASN A 16 -11.05 32.97 -27.00
C ASN A 16 -9.57 32.97 -26.51
N ARG A 17 -9.33 33.23 -25.21
CA ARG A 17 -8.04 33.27 -24.51
C ARG A 17 -7.90 32.21 -23.41
N GLY A 18 -8.88 31.31 -23.23
CA GLY A 18 -8.79 30.19 -22.29
C GLY A 18 -8.95 30.52 -20.81
N LEU A 19 -9.18 31.79 -20.45
CA LEU A 19 -9.30 32.27 -19.08
C LEU A 19 -10.77 32.50 -18.71
N VAL A 20 -11.42 31.46 -18.19
CA VAL A 20 -12.87 31.44 -17.90
C VAL A 20 -13.23 32.23 -16.63
N PHE A 21 -12.31 32.30 -15.68
CA PHE A 21 -12.55 32.84 -14.34
C PHE A 21 -11.93 34.21 -14.09
N THR A 22 -11.30 34.81 -15.10
CA THR A 22 -10.56 36.09 -14.94
C THR A 22 -10.84 37.02 -16.10
N GLY A 23 -10.75 38.34 -15.85
CA GLY A 23 -10.96 39.37 -16.86
C GLY A 23 -12.37 39.96 -16.84
N VAL A 24 -12.62 40.91 -17.75
CA VAL A 24 -13.89 41.67 -17.81
C VAL A 24 -15.08 40.76 -18.15
N ASP A 25 -14.85 39.77 -19.03
CA ASP A 25 -15.88 38.82 -19.47
C ASP A 25 -15.89 37.53 -18.61
N ALA A 26 -15.45 37.58 -17.35
CA ALA A 26 -15.46 36.42 -16.48
C ALA A 26 -16.89 35.87 -16.29
N ILE A 27 -17.04 34.54 -16.25
CA ILE A 27 -18.35 33.94 -16.00
C ILE A 27 -18.78 34.29 -14.57
N PRO A 28 -19.93 34.97 -14.37
CA PRO A 28 -20.39 35.31 -13.04
C PRO A 28 -20.79 34.03 -12.31
N PHE A 29 -20.15 33.77 -11.16
CA PHE A 29 -20.51 32.65 -10.31
C PHE A 29 -21.56 33.08 -9.29
N SER A 30 -22.78 32.55 -9.42
CA SER A 30 -23.82 32.77 -8.42
C SER A 30 -23.48 32.04 -7.12
N VAL A 31 -23.65 32.70 -5.97
CA VAL A 31 -23.45 32.06 -4.66
C VAL A 31 -24.74 31.38 -4.24
N TRP A 32 -24.72 30.04 -4.24
CA TRP A 32 -25.89 29.26 -3.84
C TRP A 32 -26.07 29.30 -2.33
N PRO A 33 -27.30 29.20 -1.80
CA PRO A 33 -27.56 29.24 -0.35
C PRO A 33 -26.78 28.22 0.47
N ARG A 34 -26.44 27.05 -0.11
CA ARG A 34 -25.58 26.04 0.53
C ARG A 34 -24.17 26.56 0.83
N HIS A 35 -23.61 27.41 -0.04
CA HIS A 35 -22.28 27.99 0.15
C HIS A 35 -22.30 29.03 1.26
N ALA A 36 -23.35 29.85 1.34
CA ALA A 36 -23.56 30.79 2.44
C ALA A 36 -23.68 30.06 3.79
N LYS A 37 -24.47 28.98 3.86
CA LYS A 37 -24.58 28.15 5.07
C LYS A 37 -23.23 27.54 5.48
N ARG A 38 -22.44 27.07 4.50
CA ARG A 38 -21.09 26.54 4.75
C ARG A 38 -20.14 27.61 5.28
N LEU A 39 -20.17 28.81 4.70
CA LEU A 39 -19.37 29.95 5.13
C LEU A 39 -19.74 30.34 6.56
N HIS A 40 -21.02 30.47 6.86
CA HIS A 40 -21.51 30.79 8.20
C HIS A 40 -21.01 29.78 9.25
N ARG A 41 -21.08 28.47 8.97
CA ARG A 41 -20.51 27.44 9.87
C ARG A 41 -19.01 27.62 10.12
N ARG A 42 -18.24 27.99 9.08
CA ARG A 42 -16.80 28.24 9.23
C ARG A 42 -16.54 29.46 10.11
N LEU A 43 -17.30 30.53 9.92
CA LEU A 43 -17.20 31.74 10.75
C LEU A 43 -17.53 31.46 12.21
N MET A 44 -18.54 30.62 12.49
CA MET A 44 -18.86 30.20 13.87
C MET A 44 -17.71 29.41 14.53
N ILE A 45 -17.01 28.56 13.76
CA ILE A 45 -15.83 27.84 14.26
C ILE A 45 -14.68 28.81 14.50
N GLU A 46 -14.47 29.76 13.59
CA GLU A 46 -13.42 30.77 13.70
C GLU A 46 -13.64 31.68 14.91
N GLU A 47 -14.86 32.16 15.14
CA GLU A 47 -15.22 32.95 16.32
C GLU A 47 -14.93 32.18 17.62
N ARG A 48 -15.31 30.90 17.66
CA ARG A 48 -15.01 30.02 18.79
C ARG A 48 -13.49 29.86 18.99
N ASN A 49 -12.74 29.66 17.92
CA ASN A 49 -11.28 29.53 17.98
C ASN A 49 -10.62 30.83 18.44
N MET A 50 -11.10 31.98 17.95
CA MET A 50 -10.60 33.29 18.35
C MET A 50 -10.84 33.57 19.82
N PHE A 51 -11.97 33.13 20.38
CA PHE A 51 -12.22 33.22 21.81
C PHE A 51 -11.14 32.47 22.61
N PHE A 52 -10.77 31.25 22.20
CA PHE A 52 -9.73 30.48 22.88
C PHE A 52 -8.33 31.09 22.73
N ILE A 53 -8.01 31.67 21.57
CA ILE A 53 -6.70 32.29 21.31
C ILE A 53 -6.53 33.60 22.09
N ARG A 54 -7.62 34.34 22.34
CA ARG A 54 -7.58 35.63 23.08
C ARG A 54 -7.14 35.51 24.54
N HIS A 55 -7.34 34.33 25.14
CA HIS A 55 -7.09 34.11 26.57
C HIS A 55 -6.02 33.04 26.75
N PRO A 56 -4.74 33.36 26.49
CA PRO A 56 -3.64 32.43 26.75
C PRO A 56 -3.57 32.12 28.25
N TYR A 57 -3.25 30.87 28.58
CA TYR A 57 -3.14 30.42 29.97
C TYR A 57 -1.89 31.00 30.66
N LEU A 58 -0.80 31.15 29.91
CA LEU A 58 0.46 31.69 30.39
C LEU A 58 0.70 33.08 29.84
N THR A 59 1.32 33.93 30.66
CA THR A 59 1.91 35.18 30.15
C THR A 59 3.18 34.86 29.35
N LYS A 60 3.56 35.77 28.45
CA LYS A 60 4.81 35.62 27.67
C LYS A 60 6.05 35.46 28.56
N GLU A 61 6.04 36.10 29.73
CA GLU A 61 7.13 36.01 30.72
C GLU A 61 7.19 34.61 31.36
N GLN A 62 6.04 34.02 31.67
CA GLN A 62 5.95 32.65 32.20
C GLN A 62 6.33 31.61 31.16
N GLU A 63 5.91 31.80 29.91
CA GLU A 63 6.26 30.92 28.78
C GLU A 63 7.79 30.89 28.55
N ALA A 64 8.44 32.06 28.59
CA ALA A 64 9.89 32.17 28.46
C ALA A 64 10.66 31.50 29.61
N THR A 65 10.07 31.48 30.81
CA THR A 65 10.74 31.00 32.03
C THR A 65 10.52 29.51 32.30
N GLY A 66 9.36 28.94 31.91
CA GLY A 66 8.89 27.68 32.48
C GLY A 66 8.45 26.56 31.53
N ASN A 67 8.31 26.79 30.21
CA ASN A 67 7.77 25.74 29.33
C ASN A 67 8.77 24.63 28.93
N ARG A 68 10.02 24.69 29.40
CA ARG A 68 11.02 23.60 29.28
C ARG A 68 11.02 22.63 30.46
N LEU A 69 10.09 22.77 31.41
CA LEU A 69 10.05 21.95 32.63
C LEU A 69 9.59 20.49 32.40
N PHE A 70 9.15 20.13 31.19
CA PHE A 70 8.94 18.74 30.83
C PHE A 70 10.22 18.20 30.17
N PRO A 71 10.89 17.20 30.77
CA PRO A 71 12.10 16.56 30.23
C PRO A 71 11.74 15.54 29.14
N GLU A 72 10.75 15.87 28.30
CA GLU A 72 10.66 15.22 26.99
C GLU A 72 11.74 15.89 26.15
N GLU A 73 12.56 15.08 25.48
CA GLU A 73 13.66 15.50 24.60
C GLU A 73 13.36 16.86 23.97
N SER A 74 14.25 17.83 24.19
CA SER A 74 14.07 19.14 23.57
C SER A 74 13.87 18.94 22.06
N TYR A 75 13.04 19.77 21.42
CA TYR A 75 12.78 19.64 19.98
C TYR A 75 14.09 19.48 19.19
N ASP A 76 15.11 20.23 19.61
CA ASP A 76 16.46 20.22 19.05
C ASP A 76 17.17 18.85 19.21
N GLU A 77 17.03 18.17 20.36
CA GLU A 77 17.58 16.82 20.59
C GLU A 77 16.88 15.77 19.74
N ARG A 78 15.55 15.86 19.61
CA ARG A 78 14.78 14.93 18.78
C ARG A 78 15.14 15.11 17.30
N GLU A 79 15.20 16.35 16.83
CA GLU A 79 15.61 16.68 15.46
C GLU A 79 17.06 16.25 15.20
N ALA A 80 17.97 16.45 16.16
CA ALA A 80 19.35 15.99 16.04
C ALA A 80 19.45 14.46 15.94
N ARG A 81 18.62 13.72 16.68
CA ARG A 81 18.57 12.26 16.60
C ARG A 81 18.02 11.80 15.25
N GLU A 82 16.90 12.36 14.79
CA GLU A 82 16.32 12.04 13.48
C GLU A 82 17.33 12.30 12.36
N MET A 83 18.03 13.43 12.41
CA MET A 83 19.09 13.77 11.46
C MET A 83 20.31 12.84 11.56
N ALA A 84 20.63 12.32 12.74
CA ALA A 84 21.70 11.34 12.93
C ALA A 84 21.28 9.97 12.35
N GLU A 85 20.06 9.51 12.62
CA GLU A 85 19.48 8.29 12.07
C GLU A 85 19.40 8.34 10.54
N GLU A 86 18.98 9.48 9.97
CA GLU A 86 18.97 9.68 8.52
C GLU A 86 20.37 9.62 7.91
N LYS A 87 21.37 10.20 8.58
CA LYS A 87 22.77 10.11 8.14
C LYS A 87 23.28 8.68 8.22
N GLU A 88 22.98 7.95 9.28
CA GLU A 88 23.36 6.54 9.43
C GLU A 88 22.69 5.68 8.36
N ALA A 89 21.41 5.91 8.06
CA ALA A 89 20.66 5.19 7.04
C ALA A 89 21.15 5.44 5.59
N GLN A 90 21.82 6.57 5.34
CA GLN A 90 22.45 6.82 4.04
C GLN A 90 23.65 5.91 3.78
N PHE A 91 24.29 5.39 4.83
CA PHE A 91 25.41 4.47 4.68
C PHE A 91 24.89 3.03 4.58
N LEU A 92 25.46 2.27 3.63
CA LEU A 92 25.25 0.83 3.59
C LEU A 92 25.82 0.20 4.88
N PRO A 93 25.16 -0.82 5.45
CA PRO A 93 25.71 -1.53 6.59
C PRO A 93 27.09 -2.07 6.24
N HIS A 94 28.02 -2.05 7.19
CA HIS A 94 29.34 -2.62 7.01
C HIS A 94 29.21 -4.12 6.68
N ALA A 95 29.63 -4.53 5.50
CA ALA A 95 29.74 -5.93 5.13
C ALA A 95 31.09 -6.46 5.61
N SER A 96 31.10 -7.54 6.40
CA SER A 96 32.35 -8.20 6.73
C SER A 96 32.86 -9.00 5.52
N ALA A 97 34.19 -9.20 5.44
CA ALA A 97 34.77 -10.03 4.39
C ALA A 97 34.20 -11.47 4.41
N GLU A 98 33.88 -11.97 5.61
CA GLU A 98 33.26 -13.29 5.79
C GLU A 98 31.85 -13.36 5.21
N ASP A 99 31.05 -12.29 5.33
CA ASP A 99 29.69 -12.24 4.76
C ASP A 99 29.72 -12.28 3.23
N ILE A 100 30.61 -11.47 2.64
CA ILE A 100 30.81 -11.42 1.18
C ILE A 100 31.26 -12.79 0.65
N TRP A 101 32.16 -13.46 1.38
CA TRP A 101 32.65 -14.79 1.01
C TRP A 101 31.61 -15.89 1.21
N ASN A 102 30.84 -15.86 2.29
CA ASN A 102 29.79 -16.85 2.53
C ASN A 102 28.67 -16.76 1.49
N GLU A 103 28.29 -15.56 1.05
CA GLU A 103 27.25 -15.38 0.02
C GLU A 103 27.72 -15.87 -1.37
N SER A 104 28.99 -15.61 -1.72
CA SER A 104 29.58 -15.98 -3.01
C SER A 104 30.07 -17.43 -3.11
N LEU A 105 30.52 -18.05 -2.02
CA LEU A 105 31.09 -19.41 -2.04
C LEU A 105 30.05 -20.49 -1.72
N ARG A 106 29.05 -20.20 -0.87
CA ARG A 106 28.02 -21.20 -0.50
C ARG A 106 26.93 -21.37 -1.55
N THR A 107 26.89 -20.53 -2.58
CA THR A 107 25.93 -20.68 -3.68
C THR A 107 26.15 -21.99 -4.46
N THR A 108 27.37 -22.54 -4.42
CA THR A 108 27.72 -23.84 -5.02
C THR A 108 27.69 -25.00 -4.03
N ASP A 109 27.48 -24.74 -2.73
CA ASP A 109 27.27 -25.77 -1.71
C ASP A 109 25.84 -26.33 -1.80
N GLN A 110 25.46 -26.76 -3.00
CA GLN A 110 24.40 -27.74 -3.13
C GLN A 110 25.02 -29.05 -2.68
N TRP A 111 24.68 -29.48 -1.47
CA TRP A 111 24.74 -30.89 -1.16
C TRP A 111 23.99 -31.58 -2.29
N VAL A 112 24.70 -32.38 -3.08
CA VAL A 112 24.07 -33.46 -3.81
C VAL A 112 23.38 -34.24 -2.71
N GLN A 113 22.08 -33.96 -2.50
CA GLN A 113 21.15 -34.93 -1.99
C GLN A 113 21.21 -36.05 -3.03
N SER A 114 22.28 -36.84 -2.95
CA SER A 114 22.25 -38.20 -3.41
C SER A 114 21.00 -38.72 -2.73
N ASP A 115 20.10 -39.25 -3.54
CA ASP A 115 18.91 -39.94 -3.10
C ASP A 115 19.37 -41.12 -2.24
N PHE A 116 19.81 -40.85 -1.01
CA PHE A 116 19.49 -41.68 0.10
C PHE A 116 17.98 -41.62 0.13
N VAL A 117 17.40 -42.60 -0.57
CA VAL A 117 16.12 -43.20 -0.27
C VAL A 117 16.07 -43.29 1.25
N ARG A 118 15.56 -42.24 1.89
CA ARG A 118 14.99 -42.35 3.21
C ARG A 118 13.86 -43.33 2.98
N TYR A 119 14.11 -44.58 3.34
CA TYR A 119 13.05 -45.44 3.82
C TYR A 119 12.48 -44.74 5.04
N GLU A 120 11.63 -43.73 4.81
CA GLU A 120 10.65 -43.31 5.78
C GLU A 120 9.82 -44.55 6.01
N LYS A 121 10.08 -45.19 7.16
CA LYS A 121 9.13 -46.13 7.76
C LYS A 121 7.85 -45.33 8.02
N HIS A 122 7.02 -45.18 6.98
CA HIS A 122 5.65 -44.79 7.16
C HIS A 122 4.96 -45.90 7.96
N PRO A 123 4.30 -45.59 9.09
CA PRO A 123 3.75 -46.58 10.01
C PRO A 123 2.46 -47.26 9.51
N TRP A 124 2.23 -47.36 8.19
CA TRP A 124 0.97 -47.82 7.61
C TRP A 124 1.08 -49.07 6.72
N HIS A 125 2.24 -49.72 6.67
CA HIS A 125 2.37 -51.01 5.99
C HIS A 125 2.53 -52.16 6.99
N TRP A 126 1.43 -52.50 7.67
CA TRP A 126 1.18 -53.89 8.10
C TRP A 126 -0.31 -54.24 8.35
N GLU A 127 -1.25 -53.30 8.23
CA GLU A 127 -2.69 -53.62 8.36
C GLU A 127 -3.56 -53.02 7.25
N ALA A 128 -3.28 -53.39 6.00
CA ALA A 128 -4.34 -53.46 4.99
C ALA A 128 -4.42 -54.92 4.55
N GLY A 129 -5.01 -55.74 5.44
CA GLY A 129 -5.24 -57.14 5.19
C GLY A 129 -5.99 -57.36 3.87
N LEU A 130 -5.58 -58.41 3.15
CA LEU A 130 -6.39 -59.59 2.88
C LEU A 130 -7.91 -59.45 3.13
N LYS A 131 -8.58 -58.47 2.54
CA LYS A 131 -10.04 -58.46 2.32
C LYS A 131 -10.36 -57.77 1.00
N THR A 132 -10.39 -58.62 -0.03
CA THR A 132 -11.34 -58.55 -1.15
C THR A 132 -11.53 -57.19 -1.84
N THR A 133 -10.56 -56.78 -2.66
CA THR A 133 -10.92 -56.26 -3.99
C THR A 133 -9.93 -56.84 -5.01
N ASN A 134 -10.40 -57.73 -5.87
CA ASN A 134 -9.67 -58.29 -7.02
C ASN A 134 -9.51 -57.22 -8.12
N ARG A 135 -8.86 -56.09 -7.81
CA ARG A 135 -8.55 -55.08 -8.83
C ARG A 135 -7.06 -55.08 -9.14
N PRO A 136 -6.67 -55.39 -10.38
CA PRO A 136 -5.28 -55.38 -10.77
C PRO A 136 -4.71 -53.95 -10.63
N PRO A 137 -3.43 -53.81 -10.25
CA PRO A 137 -2.79 -52.54 -9.87
C PRO A 137 -2.89 -51.41 -10.91
N HIS A 138 -3.16 -51.73 -12.18
CA HIS A 138 -3.37 -50.72 -13.23
C HIS A 138 -4.66 -49.89 -13.06
N GLU A 139 -5.73 -50.45 -12.46
CA GLU A 139 -6.99 -49.73 -12.27
C GLU A 139 -6.91 -48.65 -11.18
N VAL A 140 -6.07 -48.88 -10.16
CA VAL A 140 -5.79 -47.88 -9.12
C VAL A 140 -5.02 -46.70 -9.74
N LEU A 141 -4.06 -46.99 -10.62
CA LEU A 141 -3.31 -45.95 -11.34
C LEU A 141 -4.18 -45.16 -12.33
N GLU A 142 -5.14 -45.81 -13.01
CA GLU A 142 -6.10 -45.12 -13.86
C GLU A 142 -7.02 -44.17 -13.07
N LYS A 143 -7.46 -44.56 -11.87
CA LYS A 143 -8.25 -43.69 -11.00
C LYS A 143 -7.47 -42.42 -10.63
N TYR A 144 -6.19 -42.56 -10.26
CA TYR A 144 -5.32 -41.42 -9.98
C TYR A 144 -5.05 -40.53 -11.22
N ARG A 145 -5.02 -41.11 -12.43
CA ARG A 145 -4.93 -40.32 -13.68
C ARG A 145 -6.23 -39.56 -13.96
N ARG A 146 -7.40 -40.17 -13.75
CA ARG A 146 -8.71 -39.49 -13.91
C ARG A 146 -8.86 -38.34 -12.91
N ASP A 147 -8.48 -38.54 -11.65
CA ASP A 147 -8.59 -37.51 -10.62
C ASP A 147 -7.68 -36.30 -10.87
N ARG A 148 -6.51 -36.50 -11.49
CA ARG A 148 -5.64 -35.41 -11.94
C ARG A 148 -6.23 -34.62 -13.11
N ASN A 149 -6.86 -35.31 -14.07
CA ASN A 149 -7.54 -34.67 -15.20
C ASN A 149 -8.79 -33.88 -14.77
N ILE A 150 -9.47 -34.30 -13.70
CA ILE A 150 -10.60 -33.56 -13.15
C ILE A 150 -10.13 -32.24 -12.51
N LYS A 151 -9.00 -32.24 -11.79
CA LYS A 151 -8.44 -31.01 -11.19
C LYS A 151 -7.96 -30.00 -12.23
N SER A 152 -7.33 -30.45 -13.33
CA SER A 152 -6.92 -29.56 -14.43
C SER A 152 -8.14 -28.95 -15.14
N ASN A 153 -9.20 -29.73 -15.36
CA ASN A 153 -10.44 -29.21 -15.96
C ASN A 153 -11.17 -28.22 -15.03
N ILE A 154 -11.24 -28.47 -13.73
CA ILE A 154 -11.87 -27.52 -12.78
C ILE A 154 -11.15 -26.17 -12.80
N ASN A 155 -9.81 -26.16 -12.88
CA ASN A 155 -9.05 -24.91 -12.96
C ASN A 155 -9.24 -24.20 -14.31
N TYR A 156 -9.36 -24.95 -15.40
CA TYR A 156 -9.68 -24.39 -16.72
C TYR A 156 -11.05 -23.68 -16.71
N TYR A 157 -12.09 -24.31 -16.15
CA TYR A 157 -13.42 -23.71 -16.06
C TYR A 157 -13.51 -22.56 -15.04
N LYS A 158 -12.78 -22.60 -13.93
CA LYS A 158 -12.69 -21.48 -12.98
C LYS A 158 -12.09 -20.23 -13.63
N ASN A 159 -11.02 -20.40 -14.42
CA ASN A 159 -10.40 -19.31 -15.16
C ASN A 159 -11.30 -18.78 -16.28
N ALA A 160 -12.03 -19.65 -16.99
CA ALA A 160 -12.97 -19.23 -18.03
C ALA A 160 -14.19 -18.47 -17.49
N LEU A 161 -14.60 -18.73 -16.24
CA LEU A 161 -15.72 -18.06 -15.57
C LEU A 161 -15.31 -16.83 -14.74
N GLY A 162 -14.02 -16.49 -14.71
CA GLY A 162 -13.51 -15.32 -13.96
C GLY A 162 -13.66 -15.45 -12.43
N ILE A 163 -13.84 -16.66 -11.92
CA ILE A 163 -14.00 -16.94 -10.49
C ILE A 163 -12.60 -17.12 -9.90
N LYS A 164 -12.14 -16.11 -9.16
CA LYS A 164 -10.90 -16.16 -8.37
C LYS A 164 -11.09 -17.01 -7.11
#